data_AF-A0A970QKE0-F1
#
_entry.id   AF-A0A970QKE0-F1
#
_cell.length_a   1.000
_cell.length_b   1.000
_cell.length_c   1.000
_cell.angle_alpha   90.00
_cell.angle_beta   90.00
_cell.angle_gamma   90.00
#
_symmetry.space_group_name_H-M   'P 1'
#
loop_
_entity.id
_entity.type
_entity.pdbx_description
1 polymer ?
#
loop_
_entity_poly.entity_id
_entity_poly.type
_entity_poly.pdbx_seq_one_letter_code
_entity_poly.pdbx_strand_id
1 'polypeptide(L)'
;MSNSGSLFGWLIAAGLFLTLLNYPVKAIYRRWIAPLPRKSRVKAVYGRIQRQVVAQHRFFALFTTAMLITHIVIQLLYRWFSWTGLIAALLMVANGFLGGYGHYVKKKKLSAWFYIHRTVAVLLVAAIIVHLVTNGR
;
A
#
# COMPACT_ATOMS: atom_id res chain seq x y z
N MET A 1 -5.58 19.92 -15.78
CA MET A 1 -4.60 18.82 -15.66
C MET A 1 -4.71 17.98 -16.92
N SER A 2 -3.61 17.58 -17.57
CA SER A 2 -3.71 16.59 -18.65
C SER A 2 -4.34 15.31 -18.08
N ASN A 3 -5.31 14.71 -18.79
CA ASN A 3 -6.07 13.54 -18.31
C ASN A 3 -5.17 12.41 -17.79
N SER A 4 -3.94 12.31 -18.30
CA SER A 4 -2.94 11.32 -17.91
C SER A 4 -2.42 11.50 -16.47
N GLY A 5 -2.13 12.73 -16.03
CA GLY A 5 -1.60 12.96 -14.67
C GLY A 5 -2.60 12.57 -13.58
N SER A 6 -3.89 12.84 -13.83
CA SER A 6 -5.00 12.42 -12.95
C SER A 6 -5.16 10.90 -12.92
N LEU A 7 -5.07 10.23 -14.08
CA LEU A 7 -5.20 8.78 -14.19
C LEU A 7 -4.19 8.04 -13.30
N PHE A 8 -2.90 8.38 -13.40
CA PHE A 8 -1.88 7.69 -12.60
C PHE A 8 -2.02 7.97 -11.10
N GLY A 9 -2.46 9.17 -10.72
CA GLY A 9 -2.81 9.47 -9.32
C GLY A 9 -3.91 8.55 -8.78
N TRP A 10 -4.96 8.32 -9.56
CA TRP A 10 -6.03 7.37 -9.21
C TRP A 10 -5.58 5.91 -9.19
N LEU A 11 -4.72 5.49 -10.13
CA LEU A 11 -4.14 4.14 -10.13
C LEU A 11 -3.26 3.91 -8.90
N ILE A 12 -2.48 4.91 -8.49
CA ILE A 12 -1.71 4.88 -7.23
C ILE A 12 -2.67 4.72 -6.04
N ALA A 13 -3.72 5.52 -5.97
CA ALA A 13 -4.71 5.45 -4.89
C ALA A 13 -5.38 4.06 -4.80
N ALA A 14 -5.78 3.49 -5.94
CA ALA A 14 -6.34 2.15 -6.01
C ALA A 14 -5.34 1.07 -5.58
N GLY A 15 -4.09 1.15 -6.07
CA GLY A 15 -3.01 0.23 -5.69
C GLY A 15 -2.69 0.30 -4.19
N LEU A 16 -2.63 1.51 -3.62
CA LEU A 16 -2.47 1.73 -2.19
C LEU A 16 -3.62 1.12 -1.39
N PHE A 17 -4.86 1.34 -1.81
CA PHE A 17 -6.03 0.77 -1.15
C PHE A 17 -5.94 -0.76 -1.09
N LEU A 18 -5.65 -1.41 -2.23
CA LEU A 18 -5.47 -2.86 -2.30
C LEU A 18 -4.29 -3.34 -1.45
N THR A 19 -3.18 -2.58 -1.41
CA THR A 19 -2.01 -2.88 -0.59
C THR A 19 -2.36 -2.81 0.90
N LEU A 20 -3.09 -1.78 1.32
CA LEU A 20 -3.50 -1.56 2.71
C LEU A 20 -4.54 -2.56 3.17
N LEU A 21 -5.37 -3.10 2.27
CA LEU A 21 -6.41 -4.10 2.56
C LEU A 21 -5.88 -5.34 3.31
N ASN A 22 -4.59 -5.67 3.15
CA ASN A 22 -3.91 -6.72 3.90
C ASN A 22 -4.03 -6.56 5.43
N TYR A 23 -4.01 -5.33 5.96
CA TYR A 23 -4.13 -5.08 7.39
C TYR A 23 -5.55 -5.35 7.96
N PRO A 24 -6.63 -4.70 7.47
CA PRO A 24 -7.98 -4.95 7.97
C PRO A 24 -8.43 -6.37 7.73
N VAL A 25 -8.08 -6.99 6.59
CA VAL A 25 -8.45 -8.38 6.30
C VAL A 25 -7.88 -9.34 7.34
N LYS A 26 -6.61 -9.16 7.72
CA LYS A 26 -5.98 -9.94 8.81
C LYS A 26 -6.56 -9.63 10.18
N ALA A 27 -6.92 -8.37 10.43
CA ALA A 27 -7.52 -7.96 11.71
C ALA A 27 -8.89 -8.62 11.90
N ILE A 28 -9.76 -8.55 10.89
CA ILE A 28 -11.08 -9.19 10.89
C ILE A 28 -10.94 -10.70 11.03
N TYR A 29 -10.00 -11.33 10.30
CA TYR A 29 -9.80 -12.77 10.41
C TYR A 29 -9.44 -13.18 11.84
N ARG A 30 -8.45 -12.51 12.45
CA ARG A 30 -8.00 -12.86 13.80
C ARG A 30 -9.09 -12.64 14.85
N ARG A 31 -9.86 -11.56 14.73
CA ARG A 31 -10.84 -11.18 15.75
C ARG A 31 -12.16 -11.95 15.64
N TRP A 32 -12.64 -12.20 14.41
CA TRP A 32 -14.00 -12.69 14.17
C TRP A 32 -14.06 -14.06 13.49
N ILE A 33 -13.10 -14.36 12.60
CA ILE A 33 -13.18 -15.58 11.75
C ILE A 33 -12.39 -16.75 12.34
N ALA A 34 -11.25 -16.48 12.96
CA ALA A 34 -10.39 -17.50 13.56
C ALA A 34 -11.11 -18.33 14.64
N PRO A 35 -11.94 -17.74 15.53
CA PRO A 35 -12.69 -18.49 16.55
C PRO A 35 -13.80 -19.39 16.00
N LEU A 36 -14.24 -19.20 14.74
CA LEU A 36 -15.35 -19.96 14.18
C LEU A 36 -15.02 -21.47 14.07
N PRO A 37 -16.02 -22.36 14.17
CA PRO A 37 -15.84 -23.79 13.97
C PRO A 37 -15.21 -24.11 12.61
N ARG A 38 -14.36 -25.14 12.53
CA ARG A 38 -13.69 -25.55 11.29
C ARG A 38 -14.66 -25.87 10.14
N LYS A 39 -15.87 -26.34 10.45
CA LYS A 39 -16.93 -26.66 9.48
C LYS A 39 -17.69 -25.43 8.95
N SER A 40 -17.42 -24.23 9.47
CA SER A 40 -18.11 -23.00 9.05
C SER A 40 -17.75 -22.61 7.61
N ARG A 41 -18.77 -22.49 6.75
CA ARG A 41 -18.63 -21.98 5.38
C ARG A 41 -18.02 -20.58 5.33
N VAL A 42 -18.37 -19.72 6.30
CA VAL A 42 -17.83 -18.35 6.42
C VAL A 42 -16.32 -18.39 6.63
N LYS A 43 -15.83 -19.28 7.52
CA LYS A 43 -14.40 -19.45 7.77
C LYS A 43 -13.64 -19.92 6.52
N ALA A 44 -14.24 -20.84 5.75
CA ALA A 44 -13.64 -21.33 4.51
C ALA A 44 -13.58 -20.26 3.41
N VAL A 45 -14.67 -19.51 3.20
CA VAL A 45 -14.73 -18.44 2.19
C VAL A 45 -13.80 -17.30 2.57
N TYR A 46 -13.90 -16.78 3.80
CA TYR A 46 -13.05 -15.68 4.24
C TYR A 46 -11.57 -16.10 4.28
N GLY A 47 -11.26 -17.34 4.65
CA GLY A 47 -9.90 -17.87 4.60
C GLY A 47 -9.29 -17.84 3.20
N ARG A 48 -10.08 -18.10 2.15
CA ARG A 48 -9.65 -17.96 0.75
C ARG A 48 -9.39 -16.51 0.37
N ILE A 49 -10.31 -15.61 0.71
CA ILE A 49 -10.18 -14.16 0.46
C ILE A 49 -8.92 -13.62 1.15
N GLN A 50 -8.73 -13.93 2.44
CA GLN A 50 -7.53 -13.55 3.16
C GLN A 50 -6.29 -14.07 2.45
N ARG A 51 -6.24 -15.35 2.10
CA ARG A 51 -5.06 -15.93 1.46
C ARG A 51 -4.73 -15.20 0.15
N GLN A 52 -5.74 -14.87 -0.66
CA GLN A 52 -5.56 -14.11 -1.90
C GLN A 52 -5.02 -12.70 -1.63
N VAL A 53 -5.67 -11.92 -0.75
CA VAL A 53 -5.24 -10.55 -0.43
C VAL A 53 -3.80 -10.52 0.11
N VAL A 54 -3.46 -11.45 1.01
CA VAL A 54 -2.13 -11.52 1.62
C VAL A 54 -1.07 -11.99 0.61
N ALA A 55 -1.41 -12.93 -0.28
CA ALA A 55 -0.49 -13.41 -1.31
C ALA A 55 -0.23 -12.33 -2.37
N GLN A 56 -1.26 -11.54 -2.71
CA GLN A 56 -1.17 -10.51 -3.75
C GLN A 56 -0.62 -9.17 -3.25
N HIS A 57 -0.57 -8.94 -1.93
CA HIS A 57 -0.07 -7.70 -1.32
C HIS A 57 1.26 -7.19 -1.91
N ARG A 58 2.23 -8.07 -2.16
CA ARG A 58 3.52 -7.67 -2.76
C ARG A 58 3.38 -7.16 -4.19
N PHE A 59 2.47 -7.76 -4.96
CA PHE A 59 2.22 -7.39 -6.35
C PHE A 59 1.44 -6.06 -6.41
N PHE A 60 0.50 -5.84 -5.49
CA PHE A 60 -0.16 -4.54 -5.34
C PHE A 60 0.83 -3.44 -4.96
N ALA A 61 1.78 -3.72 -4.05
CA ALA A 61 2.83 -2.78 -3.70
C ALA A 61 3.74 -2.46 -4.91
N LEU A 62 4.18 -3.47 -5.66
CA LEU A 62 4.98 -3.29 -6.88
C LEU A 62 4.23 -2.48 -7.95
N PHE A 63 2.96 -2.82 -8.20
CA PHE A 63 2.10 -2.07 -9.11
C PHE A 63 2.00 -0.60 -8.69
N THR A 64 1.75 -0.34 -7.40
CA THR A 64 1.64 1.03 -6.87
C THR A 64 2.95 1.80 -7.06
N THR A 65 4.10 1.18 -6.77
CA THR A 65 5.41 1.80 -6.98
C THR A 65 5.68 2.09 -8.45
N ALA A 66 5.31 1.18 -9.36
CA ALA A 66 5.45 1.42 -10.80
C ALA A 66 4.60 2.61 -11.25
N MET A 67 3.34 2.68 -10.81
CA MET A 67 2.46 3.81 -11.11
C MET A 67 2.98 5.12 -10.52
N LEU A 68 3.57 5.10 -9.32
CA LEU A 68 4.24 6.25 -8.72
C LEU A 68 5.41 6.74 -9.59
N ILE A 69 6.27 5.84 -10.05
CA ILE A 69 7.40 6.21 -10.92
C ILE A 69 6.86 6.86 -12.20
N THR A 70 5.87 6.26 -12.85
CA THR A 70 5.24 6.83 -14.05
C THR A 70 4.61 8.20 -13.76
N HIS A 71 3.92 8.35 -12.63
CA HIS A 71 3.32 9.61 -12.22
C HIS A 71 4.37 10.70 -12.02
N ILE A 72 5.48 10.41 -11.34
CA ILE A 72 6.59 11.35 -11.12
C ILE A 72 7.23 11.75 -12.45
N VAL A 73 7.49 10.80 -13.35
CA VAL A 73 8.08 11.08 -14.67
C VAL A 73 7.18 12.00 -15.48
N ILE A 74 5.89 11.67 -15.59
CA ILE A 74 4.92 12.51 -16.30
C ILE A 74 4.85 13.89 -15.64
N GLN A 75 4.79 13.95 -14.31
CA GLN A 75 4.74 15.22 -13.60
C GLN A 75 5.98 16.05 -13.95
N LEU A 76 7.19 15.54 -13.79
CA LEU A 76 8.44 16.23 -14.15
C LEU A 76 8.48 16.76 -15.59
N LEU A 77 7.94 16.02 -16.55
CA LEU A 77 7.90 16.45 -17.95
C LEU A 77 6.95 17.62 -18.20
N TYR A 78 5.86 17.75 -17.43
CA TYR A 78 4.82 18.76 -17.66
C TYR A 78 4.76 19.88 -16.59
N ARG A 79 5.20 19.63 -15.36
CA ARG A 79 5.21 20.60 -14.24
C ARG A 79 6.06 20.13 -13.05
N TRP A 80 6.69 21.06 -12.33
CA TRP A 80 7.35 20.75 -11.06
C TRP A 80 6.39 20.10 -10.04
N PHE A 81 6.92 19.21 -9.20
CA PHE A 81 6.16 18.54 -8.14
C PHE A 81 6.06 19.40 -6.88
N SER A 82 4.95 19.25 -6.15
CA SER A 82 4.81 19.85 -4.81
C SER A 82 5.73 19.18 -3.79
N TRP A 83 6.17 19.91 -2.77
CA TRP A 83 6.92 19.34 -1.63
C TRP A 83 6.16 18.21 -0.92
N THR A 84 4.84 18.35 -0.76
CA THR A 84 4.00 17.30 -0.14
C THR A 84 3.96 16.01 -0.98
N GLY A 85 3.95 16.14 -2.30
CA GLY A 85 4.03 15.01 -3.24
C GLY A 85 5.38 14.31 -3.20
N LEU A 86 6.48 15.08 -3.09
CA LEU A 86 7.82 14.52 -2.94
C LEU A 86 7.94 13.70 -1.64
N ILE A 87 7.43 14.22 -0.52
CA ILE A 87 7.43 13.51 0.76
C ILE A 87 6.62 12.20 0.66
N ALA A 88 5.43 12.24 0.05
CA ALA A 88 4.61 11.04 -0.16
C ALA A 88 5.33 10.01 -1.05
N ALA A 89 5.97 10.45 -2.13
CA ALA A 89 6.76 9.58 -3.00
C ALA A 89 7.93 8.91 -2.27
N LEU A 90 8.71 9.69 -1.51
CA LEU A 90 9.84 9.17 -0.73
C LEU A 90 9.38 8.14 0.30
N LEU A 91 8.29 8.43 1.03
CA LEU A 91 7.72 7.49 1.99
C LEU A 91 7.23 6.20 1.31
N MET A 92 6.63 6.29 0.12
CA MET A 92 6.16 5.11 -0.61
C MET A 92 7.33 4.23 -1.07
N VAL A 93 8.36 4.84 -1.65
CA VAL A 93 9.56 4.14 -2.09
C VAL A 93 10.26 3.49 -0.89
N ALA A 94 10.46 4.23 0.21
CA ALA A 94 11.02 3.69 1.45
C ALA A 94 10.19 2.52 1.98
N ASN A 95 8.85 2.64 1.98
CA ASN A 95 7.97 1.57 2.44
C ASN A 95 8.05 0.32 1.54
N GLY A 96 8.17 0.51 0.23
CA GLY A 96 8.39 -0.55 -0.75
C GLY A 96 9.72 -1.28 -0.52
N PHE A 97 10.80 -0.54 -0.32
CA PHE A 97 12.12 -1.11 0.01
C PHE A 97 12.11 -1.86 1.34
N LEU A 98 11.46 -1.31 2.36
CA LEU A 98 11.25 -2.02 3.61
C LEU A 98 10.50 -3.33 3.32
N GLY A 99 9.36 -3.29 2.62
CA GLY A 99 8.61 -4.48 2.23
C GLY A 99 9.47 -5.56 1.54
N GLY A 100 10.30 -5.15 0.58
CA GLY A 100 11.26 -6.02 -0.10
C GLY A 100 12.32 -6.59 0.84
N TYR A 101 12.93 -5.77 1.68
CA TYR A 101 13.91 -6.19 2.68
C TYR A 101 13.34 -7.25 3.65
N GLY A 102 12.09 -7.07 4.10
CA GLY A 102 11.39 -8.06 4.92
C GLY A 102 11.19 -9.41 4.24
N HIS A 103 10.93 -9.39 2.93
CA HIS A 103 10.73 -10.58 2.13
C HIS A 103 12.04 -11.32 1.85
N TYR A 104 13.05 -10.64 1.32
CA TYR A 104 14.30 -11.25 0.84
C TYR A 104 15.34 -11.44 1.94
N VAL A 105 15.53 -10.45 2.83
CA VAL A 105 16.59 -10.48 3.84
C VAL A 105 16.11 -11.12 5.14
N LYS A 106 14.99 -10.64 5.69
CA LYS A 106 14.47 -11.16 6.96
C LYS A 106 13.67 -12.45 6.83
N LYS A 107 13.41 -12.94 5.60
CA LYS A 107 12.65 -14.16 5.31
C LYS A 107 11.35 -14.25 6.13
N LYS A 108 10.65 -13.10 6.31
CA LYS A 108 9.41 -12.97 7.09
C LYS A 108 9.54 -13.22 8.61
N LYS A 109 10.74 -13.22 9.19
CA LYS A 109 10.94 -13.24 10.65
C LYS A 109 10.51 -11.90 11.26
N LEU A 110 9.72 -11.95 12.32
CA LEU A 110 9.31 -10.76 13.07
C LEU A 110 10.53 -10.13 13.74
N SER A 111 10.78 -8.85 13.44
CA SER A 111 11.84 -8.05 14.06
C SER A 111 11.43 -6.58 14.05
N ALA A 112 12.26 -5.69 14.60
CA ALA A 112 12.04 -4.24 14.60
C ALA A 112 11.65 -3.66 13.22
N TRP A 113 12.19 -4.25 12.15
CA TRP A 113 11.85 -3.90 10.76
C TRP A 113 10.33 -3.93 10.48
N PHE A 114 9.59 -4.88 11.04
CA PHE A 114 8.15 -4.99 10.80
C PHE A 114 7.39 -3.80 11.39
N TYR A 115 7.80 -3.34 12.57
CA TYR A 115 7.23 -2.14 13.18
C TYR A 115 7.58 -0.90 12.37
N ILE A 116 8.83 -0.77 11.91
CA ILE A 116 9.25 0.36 11.06
C ILE A 116 8.45 0.38 9.75
N HIS A 117 8.35 -0.74 9.03
CA HIS A 117 7.54 -0.85 7.81
C HIS A 117 6.09 -0.42 8.04
N ARG A 118 5.49 -0.86 9.16
CA ARG A 118 4.12 -0.47 9.51
C ARG A 118 4.00 1.02 9.84
N THR A 119 4.93 1.59 10.60
CA THR A 119 4.92 3.01 10.95
C THR A 119 5.09 3.88 9.70
N VAL A 120 6.02 3.53 8.81
CA VAL A 120 6.20 4.22 7.53
C VAL A 120 4.94 4.13 6.66
N ALA A 121 4.25 2.98 6.65
CA ALA A 121 2.98 2.86 5.94
C ALA A 121 1.89 3.80 6.48
N VAL A 122 1.81 4.00 7.80
CA VAL A 122 0.86 4.96 8.41
C VAL A 122 1.23 6.40 8.06
N LEU A 123 2.51 6.77 8.16
CA LEU A 123 3.01 8.10 7.78
C LEU A 123 2.77 8.39 6.30
N LEU A 124 2.95 7.38 5.43
CA LEU A 124 2.65 7.47 4.01
C LEU A 124 1.19 7.83 3.75
N VAL A 125 0.25 7.15 4.42
CA VAL A 125 -1.19 7.46 4.29
C VAL A 125 -1.47 8.91 4.68
N ALA A 126 -0.92 9.37 5.80
CA ALA A 126 -1.06 10.76 6.23
C ALA A 126 -0.48 11.74 5.19
N ALA A 127 0.72 11.47 4.66
CA ALA A 127 1.36 12.30 3.65
C ALA A 127 0.54 12.39 2.35
N ILE A 128 -0.07 11.28 1.91
CA ILE A 128 -0.95 11.26 0.73
C ILE A 128 -2.20 12.11 0.97
N ILE A 129 -2.84 11.98 2.13
CA ILE A 129 -4.00 12.80 2.48
C ILE A 129 -3.64 14.28 2.42
N VAL A 130 -2.53 14.68 3.04
CA VAL A 130 -2.04 16.06 3.01
C VAL A 130 -1.74 16.50 1.57
N HIS A 131 -1.10 15.66 0.76
CA HIS A 131 -0.82 15.97 -0.64
C HIS A 131 -2.10 16.20 -1.45
N LEU A 132 -3.12 15.36 -1.28
CA LEU A 132 -4.42 15.50 -1.97
C LEU A 132 -5.18 16.74 -1.51
N VAL A 133 -5.17 17.06 -0.22
CA VAL A 133 -5.85 18.26 0.29
C VAL A 133 -5.16 19.55 -0.17
N THR A 134 -3.82 19.55 -0.26
CA THR A 134 -3.04 20.73 -0.63
C THR A 134 -2.93 20.95 -2.15
N ASN A 135 -3.00 19.89 -2.95
CA ASN A 135 -2.86 19.96 -4.42
C ASN A 135 -4.12 19.54 -5.19
N GLY A 136 -5.18 19.13 -4.51
CA GLY A 136 -6.50 18.84 -5.09
C GLY A 136 -7.37 20.09 -5.33
N ARG A 137 -6.75 21.27 -5.35
CA ARG A 137 -7.35 22.54 -5.78
C ARG A 137 -6.72 22.98 -7.10
#